data_AF-A0A552LAS5-F1
#
_entry.id   AF-A0A552LAS5-F1
#
_cell.length_a   1.000
_cell.length_b   1.000
_cell.length_c   1.000
_cell.angle_alpha   90.00
_cell.angle_beta   90.00
_cell.angle_gamma   90.00
#
_symmetry.space_group_name_H-M   'P 1'
#
loop_
_entity.id
_entity.type
_entity.pdbx_description
1 polymer ?
#
loop_
_entity_poly.entity_id
_entity_poly.type
_entity_poly.pdbx_seq_one_letter_code
_entity_poly.pdbx_strand_id
1 'polypeptide(L)'
;MSKTRLQDEYNKAITECHIFVSLFHTKVGIYTEEEFLKALETFKANGNLRIYTYFKDAPINAGQIGPEIMTLLNFKERLHNLGHFHTSYADINDLKHKFSEQLNKIMPKLAGEIEPAFHQEQQEIEQSLKSQNQQLEQQLEQDRLKNAQLLERISRLTEQLINCSSATEKDRIQSRIKIQQKKLIEKEPIISQLQEQIKQLQFSLKIVITGEIELKSEKGIDYTKLRDLLAAGKWEEADQETAKVMCQAAGREKEGYLDTASINNFPCEDVRTINQLWLHYSKGKDGFSVQ
;
A
#
# COMPACT_ATOMS: atom_id res chain seq x y z
N MET A 1 -12.83 -22.51 8.53
CA MET A 1 -13.04 -22.39 9.98
C MET A 1 -11.70 -22.05 10.60
N SER A 2 -11.54 -20.83 11.14
CA SER A 2 -10.31 -20.43 11.84
C SER A 2 -10.07 -21.35 13.05
N LYS A 3 -8.83 -21.78 13.28
CA LYS A 3 -8.45 -22.75 14.32
C LYS A 3 -8.21 -22.11 15.70
N THR A 4 -8.37 -20.80 15.84
CA THR A 4 -8.01 -20.01 17.03
C THR A 4 -9.18 -19.17 17.52
N ARG A 5 -9.20 -18.84 18.82
CA ARG A 5 -10.25 -18.01 19.43
C ARG A 5 -10.04 -16.57 18.93
N LEU A 6 -11.11 -15.81 18.76
CA LEU A 6 -11.05 -14.38 18.38
C LEU A 6 -10.11 -13.56 19.30
N GLN A 7 -10.00 -13.97 20.57
CA GLN A 7 -9.09 -13.37 21.55
C GLN A 7 -7.61 -13.49 21.18
N ASP A 8 -7.22 -14.55 20.46
CA ASP A 8 -5.83 -14.76 20.06
C ASP A 8 -5.37 -13.70 19.04
N GLU A 9 -6.30 -13.24 18.18
CA GLU A 9 -6.05 -12.18 17.21
C GLU A 9 -5.86 -10.82 17.91
N TYR A 10 -6.69 -10.50 18.91
CA TYR A 10 -6.51 -9.29 19.73
C TYR A 10 -5.20 -9.32 20.51
N ASN A 11 -4.86 -10.46 21.13
CA ASN A 11 -3.61 -10.63 21.86
C ASN A 11 -2.39 -10.45 20.95
N LYS A 12 -2.46 -10.92 19.69
CA LYS A 12 -1.42 -10.68 18.69
C LYS A 12 -1.33 -9.19 18.32
N ALA A 13 -2.45 -8.54 18.04
CA ALA A 13 -2.47 -7.11 17.70
C ALA A 13 -1.87 -6.24 18.82
N ILE A 14 -2.08 -6.60 20.09
CA ILE A 14 -1.49 -5.92 21.26
C ILE A 14 0.04 -6.03 21.28
N THR A 15 0.61 -7.12 20.77
CA THR A 15 2.08 -7.29 20.70
C THR A 15 2.75 -6.46 19.61
N GLU A 16 1.99 -6.10 18.57
CA GLU A 16 2.49 -5.37 17.40
C GLU A 16 2.23 -3.85 17.48
N CYS A 17 1.40 -3.39 18.42
CA CYS A 17 1.04 -1.98 18.52
C CYS A 17 2.08 -1.15 19.32
N HIS A 18 2.12 0.15 19.04
CA HIS A 18 2.96 1.12 19.76
C HIS A 18 2.18 1.85 20.86
N ILE A 19 0.86 1.91 20.73
CA ILE A 19 -0.05 2.61 21.65
C ILE A 19 -1.26 1.72 21.90
N PHE A 20 -1.58 1.50 23.17
CA PHE A 20 -2.76 0.79 23.65
C PHE A 20 -3.58 1.73 24.55
N VAL A 21 -4.86 1.90 24.25
CA VAL A 21 -5.77 2.79 24.99
C VAL A 21 -6.93 1.99 25.56
N SER A 22 -7.10 2.02 26.88
CA SER A 22 -8.22 1.39 27.58
C SER A 22 -9.18 2.43 28.13
N LEU A 23 -10.45 2.32 27.77
CA LEU A 23 -11.53 3.21 28.24
C LEU A 23 -12.52 2.41 29.09
N PHE A 24 -12.76 2.88 30.32
CA PHE A 24 -13.63 2.21 31.28
C PHE A 24 -14.76 3.14 31.74
N HIS A 25 -15.96 2.60 31.93
CA HIS A 25 -17.12 3.35 32.43
C HIS A 25 -17.78 2.67 33.61
N THR A 26 -18.58 1.61 33.39
CA THR A 26 -19.41 0.99 34.44
C THR A 26 -18.88 -0.35 34.94
N LYS A 27 -18.09 -1.07 34.14
CA LYS A 27 -17.53 -2.38 34.47
C LYS A 27 -16.25 -2.69 33.71
N VAL A 28 -15.55 -3.72 34.17
CA VAL A 28 -14.41 -4.32 33.47
C VAL A 28 -14.76 -5.76 33.13
N GLY A 29 -14.75 -6.09 31.83
CA GLY A 29 -14.96 -7.46 31.37
C GLY A 29 -13.70 -8.30 31.55
N ILE A 30 -13.88 -9.61 31.73
CA ILE A 30 -12.77 -10.57 31.87
C ILE A 30 -11.78 -10.51 30.70
N TYR A 31 -12.28 -10.31 29.47
CA TYR A 31 -11.44 -10.20 28.27
C TYR A 31 -10.72 -8.86 28.20
N THR A 32 -11.35 -7.76 28.62
CA THR A 32 -10.71 -6.44 28.69
C THR A 32 -9.57 -6.42 29.71
N GLU A 33 -9.75 -7.13 30.82
CA GLU A 33 -8.67 -7.30 31.81
C GLU A 33 -7.53 -8.16 31.25
N GLU A 34 -7.85 -9.23 30.51
CA GLU A 34 -6.85 -10.06 29.81
C GLU A 34 -6.03 -9.22 28.81
N GLU A 35 -6.68 -8.41 27.98
CA GLU A 35 -6.04 -7.53 27.01
C GLU A 35 -5.13 -6.50 27.70
N PHE A 36 -5.58 -5.91 28.80
CA PHE A 36 -4.77 -4.97 29.57
C PHE A 36 -3.52 -5.64 30.18
N LEU A 37 -3.68 -6.83 30.76
CA LEU A 37 -2.56 -7.60 31.30
C LEU A 37 -1.58 -7.98 30.20
N LYS A 38 -2.07 -8.38 29.03
CA LYS A 38 -1.23 -8.67 27.87
C LYS A 38 -0.44 -7.45 27.41
N ALA A 39 -1.09 -6.28 27.35
CA ALA A 39 -0.41 -5.03 27.05
C ALA A 39 0.68 -4.73 28.08
N LEU A 40 0.41 -4.93 29.37
CA LEU A 40 1.39 -4.71 30.43
C LEU A 40 2.58 -5.67 30.34
N GLU A 41 2.34 -6.94 30.01
CA GLU A 41 3.40 -7.93 29.74
C GLU A 41 4.27 -7.50 28.56
N THR A 42 3.66 -7.11 27.43
CA THR A 42 4.36 -6.62 26.24
C THR A 42 5.20 -5.38 26.55
N PHE A 43 4.65 -4.43 27.33
CA PHE A 43 5.39 -3.26 27.78
C PHE A 43 6.60 -3.63 28.64
N LYS A 44 6.45 -4.57 29.58
CA LYS A 44 7.55 -5.04 30.43
C LYS A 44 8.63 -5.79 29.64
N ALA A 45 8.23 -6.53 28.60
CA ALA A 45 9.16 -7.30 27.78
C ALA A 45 9.95 -6.42 26.79
N ASN A 46 9.28 -5.46 26.13
CA ASN A 46 9.82 -4.78 24.96
C ASN A 46 10.05 -3.28 25.19
N GLY A 47 9.45 -2.68 26.23
CA GLY A 47 9.53 -1.25 26.55
C GLY A 47 8.85 -0.28 25.58
N ASN A 48 8.50 -0.73 24.37
CA ASN A 48 8.03 0.11 23.27
C ASN A 48 6.52 0.39 23.28
N LEU A 49 5.73 -0.37 24.04
CA LEU A 49 4.29 -0.19 24.09
C LEU A 49 3.88 0.89 25.10
N ARG A 50 3.16 1.93 24.68
CA ARG A 50 2.57 2.94 25.58
C ARG A 50 1.14 2.57 25.94
N ILE A 51 0.86 2.42 27.24
CA ILE A 51 -0.45 2.03 27.76
C ILE A 51 -1.11 3.26 28.39
N TYR A 52 -2.26 3.66 27.87
CA TYR A 52 -3.08 4.74 28.41
C TYR A 52 -4.40 4.20 28.95
N THR A 53 -4.75 4.60 30.17
CA THR A 53 -5.97 4.11 30.83
C THR A 53 -6.82 5.28 31.32
N TYR A 54 -8.08 5.28 30.89
CA TYR A 54 -9.04 6.33 31.16
C TYR A 54 -10.32 5.76 31.80
N PHE A 55 -10.78 6.41 32.86
CA PHE A 55 -12.06 6.12 33.51
C PHE A 55 -13.04 7.26 33.28
N LYS A 56 -14.28 6.96 32.87
CA LYS A 56 -15.29 7.99 32.71
C LYS A 56 -15.66 8.59 34.06
N ASP A 57 -15.65 9.90 34.13
CA ASP A 57 -16.09 10.66 35.32
C ASP A 57 -17.61 10.80 35.27
N ALA A 58 -18.30 9.89 35.94
CA ALA A 58 -19.75 9.85 36.02
C ALA A 58 -20.18 9.63 37.47
N PRO A 59 -21.22 10.34 37.96
CA PRO A 59 -21.71 10.17 39.32
C PRO A 59 -22.24 8.74 39.50
N ILE A 60 -21.70 8.02 40.49
CA ILE A 60 -22.18 6.69 40.85
C ILE A 60 -23.39 6.85 41.77
N ASN A 61 -24.57 6.47 41.29
CA ASN A 61 -25.76 6.43 42.14
C ASN A 61 -25.66 5.21 43.07
N ALA A 62 -26.03 5.35 44.34
CA ALA A 62 -25.97 4.26 45.32
C ALA A 62 -26.78 3.01 44.90
N GLY A 63 -27.85 3.19 44.10
CA GLY A 63 -28.63 2.09 43.51
C GLY A 63 -27.95 1.35 42.35
N GLN A 64 -26.83 1.86 41.83
CA GLN A 64 -26.03 1.22 40.78
C GLN A 64 -24.87 0.39 41.35
N ILE A 65 -24.65 0.41 42.68
CA ILE A 65 -23.65 -0.41 43.37
C ILE A 65 -24.07 -1.89 43.30
N GLY A 66 -23.75 -2.52 42.18
CA GLY A 66 -23.93 -3.94 41.93
C GLY A 66 -22.60 -4.64 41.63
N PRO A 67 -22.64 -5.95 41.34
CA PRO A 67 -21.46 -6.74 41.03
C PRO A 67 -20.60 -6.14 39.90
N GLU A 68 -21.23 -5.47 38.94
CA GLU A 68 -20.55 -4.82 37.82
C GLU A 68 -19.62 -3.68 38.25
N ILE A 69 -20.06 -2.79 39.15
CA ILE A 69 -19.22 -1.71 39.67
C ILE A 69 -18.08 -2.27 40.51
N MET A 70 -18.30 -3.39 41.21
CA MET A 70 -17.24 -4.05 41.99
C MET A 70 -16.07 -4.49 41.09
N THR A 71 -16.34 -4.95 39.86
CA THR A 71 -15.26 -5.29 38.90
C THR A 71 -14.39 -4.08 38.56
N LEU A 72 -15.02 -2.90 38.40
CA LEU A 72 -14.32 -1.66 38.10
C LEU A 72 -13.46 -1.18 39.28
N LEU A 73 -13.99 -1.28 40.51
CA LEU A 73 -13.27 -0.90 41.72
C LEU A 73 -12.07 -1.82 41.99
N ASN A 74 -12.27 -3.13 41.89
CA ASN A 74 -11.19 -4.12 42.02
C ASN A 74 -10.09 -3.88 40.98
N PHE A 75 -10.48 -3.56 39.75
CA PHE A 75 -9.52 -3.27 38.70
C PHE A 75 -8.74 -1.98 38.98
N LYS A 76 -9.37 -0.91 39.47
CA LYS A 76 -8.67 0.32 39.89
C LYS A 76 -7.64 0.05 41.00
N GLU A 77 -8.00 -0.73 42.01
CA GLU A 77 -7.08 -1.14 43.07
C GLU A 77 -5.90 -1.96 42.49
N ARG A 78 -6.20 -2.85 41.54
CA ARG A 78 -5.18 -3.64 40.84
C ARG A 78 -4.21 -2.75 40.03
N LEU A 79 -4.71 -1.74 39.33
CA LEU A 79 -3.87 -0.77 38.61
C LEU A 79 -2.92 -0.04 39.55
N HIS A 80 -3.43 0.39 40.71
CA HIS A 80 -2.61 1.03 41.74
C HIS A 80 -1.49 0.10 42.23
N ASN A 81 -1.81 -1.17 42.51
CA ASN A 81 -0.83 -2.17 42.95
C ASN A 81 0.21 -2.50 41.87
N LEU A 82 -0.15 -2.37 40.59
CA LEU A 82 0.75 -2.53 39.46
C LEU A 82 1.59 -1.27 39.17
N GLY A 83 1.36 -0.17 39.89
CA GLY A 83 2.02 1.11 39.65
C GLY A 83 1.61 1.77 38.33
N HIS A 84 0.46 1.38 37.76
CA HIS A 84 -0.04 1.91 36.50
C HIS A 84 -0.88 3.17 36.74
N PHE A 85 -0.52 4.26 36.06
CA PHE A 85 -1.26 5.52 36.17
C PHE A 85 -2.49 5.52 35.26
N HIS A 86 -3.62 5.89 35.83
CA HIS A 86 -4.86 6.11 35.09
C HIS A 86 -5.33 7.56 35.28
N THR A 87 -6.11 8.06 34.32
CA THR A 87 -6.75 9.38 34.42
C THR A 87 -8.26 9.26 34.19
N SER A 88 -9.00 10.34 34.39
CA SER A 88 -10.44 10.39 34.14
C SER A 88 -10.77 11.25 32.92
N TYR A 89 -11.92 10.99 32.31
CA TYR A 89 -12.49 11.81 31.24
C TYR A 89 -13.97 12.09 31.49
N ALA A 90 -14.40 13.34 31.34
CA ALA A 90 -15.81 13.72 31.49
C ALA A 90 -16.63 13.33 30.24
N ASP A 91 -16.11 13.66 29.07
CA ASP A 91 -16.73 13.42 27.78
C ASP A 91 -15.69 13.12 26.68
N ILE A 92 -16.17 12.91 25.45
CA ILE A 92 -15.30 12.57 24.31
C ILE A 92 -14.34 13.69 23.93
N ASN A 93 -14.69 14.97 24.14
CA ASN A 93 -13.84 16.10 23.82
C ASN A 93 -12.72 16.24 24.84
N ASP A 94 -13.04 16.07 26.12
CA ASP A 94 -12.05 16.00 27.20
C ASP A 94 -11.08 14.84 27.00
N LEU A 95 -11.58 13.65 26.61
CA LEU A 95 -10.74 12.51 26.24
C LEU A 95 -9.81 12.85 25.07
N LYS A 96 -10.35 13.41 23.99
CA LYS A 96 -9.57 13.81 22.81
C LYS A 96 -8.48 14.81 23.17
N HIS A 97 -8.80 15.83 23.97
CA HIS A 97 -7.83 16.83 24.42
C HIS A 97 -6.71 16.19 25.23
N LYS A 98 -7.06 15.46 26.31
CA LYS A 98 -6.09 14.82 27.20
C LYS A 98 -5.21 13.81 26.46
N PHE A 99 -5.79 13.02 25.56
CA PHE A 99 -5.03 12.06 24.77
C PHE A 99 -4.11 12.75 23.75
N SER A 100 -4.59 13.81 23.09
CA SER A 100 -3.77 14.59 22.15
C SER A 100 -2.56 15.24 22.82
N GLU A 101 -2.71 15.75 24.04
CA GLU A 101 -1.56 16.27 24.82
C GLU A 101 -0.52 15.19 25.12
N GLN A 102 -0.95 13.95 25.36
CA GLN A 102 -0.01 12.84 25.57
C GLN A 102 0.67 12.44 24.26
N LEU A 103 -0.09 12.37 23.16
CA LEU A 103 0.45 12.12 21.83
C LEU A 103 1.52 13.14 21.46
N ASN A 104 1.24 14.43 21.61
CA ASN A 104 2.19 15.51 21.26
C ASN A 104 3.53 15.40 21.99
N LYS A 105 3.58 14.80 23.19
CA LYS A 105 4.83 14.58 23.94
C LYS A 105 5.66 13.41 23.41
N ILE A 106 5.01 12.42 22.81
CA ILE A 106 5.67 11.20 22.31
C ILE A 106 5.88 11.22 20.79
N MET A 107 5.07 11.99 20.05
CA MET A 107 5.14 12.12 18.60
C MET A 107 6.53 12.48 18.08
N PRO A 108 7.30 13.40 18.69
CA PRO A 108 8.65 13.70 18.20
C PRO A 108 9.62 12.53 18.33
N LYS A 109 9.47 11.69 19.36
CA LYS A 109 10.32 10.51 19.57
C LYS A 109 9.93 9.37 18.62
N LEU A 110 8.63 9.13 18.48
CA LEU A 110 8.09 8.18 17.51
C LEU A 110 8.45 8.58 16.07
N ALA A 111 8.31 9.86 15.72
CA ALA A 111 8.68 10.38 14.41
C ALA A 111 10.19 10.24 14.15
N GLY A 112 11.04 10.58 15.12
CA GLY A 112 12.50 10.43 14.99
C GLY A 112 12.98 8.97 14.87
N GLU A 113 12.22 8.00 15.35
CA GLU A 113 12.48 6.55 15.17
C GLU A 113 11.91 6.02 13.84
N ILE A 114 10.82 6.60 13.34
CA ILE A 114 10.15 6.17 12.09
C ILE A 114 10.80 6.80 10.84
N GLU A 115 11.30 8.03 10.93
CA GLU A 115 11.93 8.73 9.80
C GLU A 115 13.13 7.98 9.20
N PRO A 116 14.10 7.46 9.96
CA PRO A 116 15.25 6.74 9.40
C PRO A 116 14.84 5.45 8.71
N ALA A 117 13.94 4.68 9.33
CA ALA A 117 13.40 3.45 8.77
C ALA A 117 12.63 3.72 7.46
N PHE A 118 11.88 4.82 7.41
CA PHE A 118 11.14 5.24 6.22
C PHE A 118 12.06 5.65 5.07
N HIS A 119 13.13 6.40 5.34
CA HIS A 119 14.10 6.76 4.31
C HIS A 119 14.87 5.54 3.79
N GLN A 120 15.19 4.58 4.66
CA GLN A 120 15.80 3.32 4.26
C GLN A 120 14.90 2.52 3.33
N GLU A 121 13.63 2.33 3.69
CA GLU A 121 12.68 1.53 2.90
C GLU A 121 12.42 2.17 1.53
N GLN A 122 12.30 3.50 1.46
CA GLN A 122 12.19 4.21 0.18
C GLN A 122 13.45 4.08 -0.67
N GLN A 123 14.64 4.18 -0.07
CA GLN A 123 15.90 3.99 -0.78
C GLN A 123 16.07 2.57 -1.30
N GLU A 124 15.64 1.56 -0.54
CA GLU A 124 15.67 0.16 -0.97
C GLU A 124 14.72 -0.10 -2.13
N ILE A 125 13.50 0.45 -2.09
CA ILE A 125 12.54 0.38 -3.21
C ILE A 125 13.12 1.07 -4.45
N GLU A 126 13.69 2.28 -4.30
CA GLU A 126 14.30 3.01 -5.40
C GLU A 126 15.48 2.23 -6.01
N GLN A 127 16.37 1.69 -5.18
CA GLN A 127 17.51 0.90 -5.65
C GLN A 127 17.07 -0.39 -6.34
N SER A 128 16.06 -1.06 -5.80
CA SER A 128 15.48 -2.27 -6.39
C SER A 128 14.90 -2.00 -7.78
N LEU A 129 14.08 -0.95 -7.91
CA LEU A 129 13.50 -0.53 -9.19
C LEU A 129 14.57 -0.13 -10.21
N LYS A 130 15.61 0.61 -9.78
CA LYS A 130 16.75 0.97 -10.65
C LYS A 130 17.49 -0.27 -11.15
N SER A 131 17.78 -1.21 -10.25
CA SER A 131 18.49 -2.45 -10.58
C SER A 131 17.69 -3.29 -11.58
N GLN A 132 16.39 -3.47 -11.34
CA GLN A 132 15.51 -4.23 -12.23
C GLN A 132 15.40 -3.58 -13.62
N ASN A 133 15.25 -2.26 -13.67
CA ASN A 133 15.17 -1.52 -14.94
C ASN A 133 16.47 -1.67 -15.76
N GLN A 134 17.63 -1.52 -15.09
CA GLN A 134 18.93 -1.73 -15.72
C GLN A 134 19.10 -3.14 -16.29
N GLN A 135 18.63 -4.18 -15.58
CA GLN A 135 18.69 -5.57 -16.06
C GLN A 135 17.85 -5.77 -17.32
N LEU A 136 16.63 -5.23 -17.36
CA LEU A 136 15.76 -5.34 -18.52
C LEU A 136 16.30 -4.56 -19.73
N GLU A 137 16.86 -3.37 -19.51
CA GLU A 137 17.52 -2.60 -20.57
C GLU A 137 18.71 -3.37 -21.18
N GLN A 138 19.53 -4.01 -20.33
CA GLN A 138 20.63 -4.88 -20.80
C GLN A 138 20.10 -6.08 -21.60
N GLN A 139 19.02 -6.71 -21.15
CA GLN A 139 18.42 -7.83 -21.86
C GLN A 139 17.86 -7.40 -23.22
N LEU A 140 17.16 -6.27 -23.28
CA LEU A 140 16.62 -5.70 -24.52
C LEU A 140 17.76 -5.42 -25.52
N GLU A 141 18.86 -4.83 -25.06
CA GLU A 141 20.01 -4.53 -25.91
C GLU A 141 20.67 -5.80 -26.46
N GLN A 142 20.83 -6.83 -25.61
CA GLN A 142 21.35 -8.13 -26.05
C GLN A 142 20.45 -8.78 -27.12
N ASP A 143 19.14 -8.69 -26.97
CA ASP A 143 18.22 -9.26 -27.96
C ASP A 143 18.15 -8.45 -29.26
N ARG A 144 18.26 -7.12 -29.19
CA ARG A 144 18.44 -6.26 -30.37
C ARG A 144 19.73 -6.61 -31.13
N LEU A 145 20.83 -6.83 -30.42
CA LEU A 145 22.10 -7.24 -31.03
C LEU A 145 21.99 -8.60 -31.72
N LYS A 146 21.37 -9.60 -31.07
CA LYS A 146 21.12 -10.91 -31.69
C LYS A 146 20.25 -10.80 -32.95
N ASN A 147 19.25 -9.91 -32.94
CA ASN A 147 18.41 -9.67 -34.11
C ASN A 147 19.18 -9.00 -35.25
N ALA A 148 20.04 -8.03 -34.95
CA ALA A 148 20.92 -7.41 -35.95
C ALA A 148 21.84 -8.44 -36.62
N GLN A 149 22.43 -9.35 -35.83
CA GLN A 149 23.25 -10.45 -36.36
C GLN A 149 22.45 -11.43 -37.25
N LEU A 150 21.19 -11.72 -36.90
CA LEU A 150 20.30 -12.54 -37.72
C LEU A 150 19.99 -11.84 -39.06
N LEU A 151 19.70 -10.53 -39.03
CA LEU A 151 19.46 -9.74 -40.25
C LEU A 151 20.68 -9.73 -41.16
N GLU A 152 21.88 -9.52 -40.61
CA GLU A 152 23.12 -9.57 -41.39
C GLU A 152 23.31 -10.95 -42.04
N ARG A 153 22.99 -12.03 -41.32
CA ARG A 153 23.08 -13.39 -41.85
C ARG A 153 22.05 -13.65 -42.96
N ILE A 154 20.84 -13.10 -42.84
CA ILE A 154 19.82 -13.15 -43.90
C ILE A 154 20.31 -12.39 -45.13
N SER A 155 20.90 -11.21 -44.98
CA SER A 155 21.44 -10.42 -46.10
C SER A 155 22.52 -11.19 -46.85
N ARG A 156 23.50 -11.78 -46.13
CA ARG A 156 24.54 -12.62 -46.75
C ARG A 156 23.97 -13.83 -47.49
N LEU A 157 22.96 -14.51 -46.92
CA LEU A 157 22.30 -15.63 -47.61
C LEU A 157 21.52 -15.16 -48.84
N THR A 158 20.95 -13.95 -48.81
CA THR A 158 20.21 -13.37 -49.93
C THR A 158 21.16 -13.03 -51.08
N GLU A 159 22.34 -12.48 -50.79
CA GLU A 159 23.39 -12.26 -51.80
C GLU A 159 23.87 -13.58 -52.42
N GLN A 160 24.07 -14.62 -51.61
CA GLN A 160 24.41 -15.96 -52.10
C GLN A 160 23.31 -16.55 -53.00
N LEU A 161 22.03 -16.29 -52.67
CA LEU A 161 20.89 -16.73 -53.48
C LEU A 161 20.89 -16.06 -54.87
N ILE A 162 21.21 -14.77 -54.93
CA ILE A 162 21.28 -13.98 -56.17
C ILE A 162 22.41 -14.50 -57.07
N ASN A 163 23.56 -14.82 -56.49
CA ASN A 163 24.76 -15.24 -57.24
C ASN A 163 24.78 -16.74 -57.60
N CYS A 164 23.80 -17.53 -57.15
CA CYS A 164 23.74 -18.97 -57.39
C CYS A 164 23.14 -19.31 -58.76
N SER A 165 23.76 -20.26 -59.48
CA SER A 165 23.33 -20.70 -60.82
C SER A 165 22.46 -21.97 -60.81
N SER A 166 22.55 -22.82 -59.78
CA SER A 166 21.86 -24.12 -59.73
C SER A 166 20.52 -24.05 -58.97
N ALA A 167 19.48 -24.68 -59.51
CA ALA A 167 18.13 -24.64 -58.91
C ALA A 167 18.07 -25.33 -57.52
N THR A 168 18.77 -26.46 -57.37
CA THR A 168 18.80 -27.23 -56.11
C THR A 168 19.50 -26.49 -54.98
N GLU A 169 20.50 -25.66 -55.29
CA GLU A 169 21.20 -24.84 -54.30
C GLU A 169 20.39 -23.58 -53.94
N LYS A 170 19.64 -23.00 -54.89
CA LYS A 170 18.65 -21.95 -54.59
C LYS A 170 17.60 -22.40 -53.58
N ASP A 171 17.04 -23.60 -53.76
CA ASP A 171 16.03 -24.15 -52.83
C ASP A 171 16.60 -24.36 -51.41
N ARG A 172 17.86 -24.81 -51.32
CA ARG A 172 18.56 -24.97 -50.05
C ARG A 172 18.79 -23.62 -49.35
N ILE A 173 19.23 -22.60 -50.08
CA ILE A 173 19.48 -21.27 -49.53
C ILE A 173 18.15 -20.61 -49.11
N GLN A 174 17.10 -20.72 -49.92
CA GLN A 174 15.75 -20.24 -49.56
C GLN A 174 15.23 -20.89 -48.27
N SER A 175 15.43 -22.20 -48.11
CA SER A 175 15.04 -22.91 -46.88
C SER A 175 15.77 -22.36 -45.64
N ARG A 176 17.06 -22.02 -45.76
CA ARG A 176 17.86 -21.42 -44.68
C ARG A 176 17.40 -20.00 -44.35
N ILE A 177 17.08 -19.19 -45.36
CA ILE A 177 16.52 -17.84 -45.19
C ILE A 177 15.20 -17.93 -44.42
N LYS A 178 14.30 -18.82 -44.85
CA LYS A 178 12.99 -19.01 -44.21
C LYS A 178 13.11 -19.40 -42.73
N ILE A 179 14.08 -20.26 -42.39
CA ILE A 179 14.38 -20.62 -40.98
C ILE A 179 14.83 -19.39 -40.18
N GLN A 180 15.68 -18.53 -40.74
CA GLN A 180 16.15 -17.32 -40.04
C GLN A 180 15.06 -16.26 -39.92
N GLN A 181 14.23 -16.08 -40.94
CA GLN A 181 13.06 -15.20 -40.89
C GLN A 181 12.07 -15.65 -39.81
N LYS A 182 11.81 -16.95 -39.71
CA LYS A 182 10.94 -17.49 -38.65
C LYS A 182 11.46 -17.16 -37.25
N LYS A 183 12.78 -17.30 -37.02
CA LYS A 183 13.41 -16.93 -35.73
C LYS A 183 13.30 -15.43 -35.43
N LEU A 184 13.29 -14.58 -36.45
CA LEU A 184 13.12 -13.13 -36.27
C LEU A 184 11.68 -12.80 -35.86
N ILE A 185 10.69 -13.38 -36.54
CA ILE A 185 9.26 -13.21 -36.24
C ILE A 185 8.93 -13.66 -34.81
N GLU A 186 9.50 -14.79 -34.36
CA GLU A 186 9.29 -15.29 -32.99
C GLU A 186 9.84 -14.34 -31.91
N LYS A 187 10.80 -13.47 -32.24
CA LYS A 187 11.44 -12.55 -31.29
C LYS A 187 10.80 -11.17 -31.22
N GLU A 188 10.09 -10.73 -32.24
CA GLU A 188 9.37 -9.45 -32.25
C GLU A 188 8.42 -9.27 -31.06
N PRO A 189 7.52 -10.22 -30.72
CA PRO A 189 6.60 -10.04 -29.59
C PRO A 189 7.33 -9.97 -28.24
N ILE A 190 8.44 -10.71 -28.11
CA ILE A 190 9.27 -10.71 -26.88
C ILE A 190 9.89 -9.32 -26.67
N ILE A 191 10.42 -8.71 -27.72
CA ILE A 191 10.99 -7.36 -27.67
C ILE A 191 9.93 -6.31 -27.34
N SER A 192 8.74 -6.41 -27.95
CA SER A 192 7.63 -5.51 -27.64
C SER A 192 7.18 -5.62 -26.19
N GLN A 193 7.13 -6.85 -25.65
CA GLN A 193 6.77 -7.08 -24.25
C GLN A 193 7.83 -6.51 -23.29
N LEU A 194 9.12 -6.71 -23.57
CA LEU A 194 10.22 -6.15 -22.78
C LEU A 194 10.19 -4.61 -22.78
N GLN A 195 9.92 -3.99 -23.94
CA GLN A 195 9.79 -2.53 -24.04
C GLN A 195 8.66 -1.98 -23.17
N GLU A 196 7.51 -2.66 -23.15
CA GLU A 196 6.38 -2.25 -22.31
C GLU A 196 6.70 -2.41 -20.82
N GLN A 197 7.38 -3.49 -20.42
CA GLN A 197 7.82 -3.68 -19.03
C GLN A 197 8.80 -2.59 -18.57
N ILE A 198 9.78 -2.24 -19.42
CA ILE A 198 10.73 -1.15 -19.14
C ILE A 198 9.97 0.17 -18.97
N LYS A 199 9.02 0.47 -19.86
CA LYS A 199 8.22 1.70 -19.80
C LYS A 199 7.42 1.80 -18.50
N GLN A 200 6.81 0.69 -18.05
CA GLN A 200 6.08 0.64 -16.79
C GLN A 200 7.01 0.86 -15.59
N LEU A 201 8.19 0.21 -15.56
CA LEU A 201 9.17 0.38 -14.48
C LEU A 201 9.77 1.78 -14.46
N GLN A 202 10.08 2.37 -15.61
CA GLN A 202 10.54 3.75 -15.73
C GLN A 202 9.49 4.73 -15.18
N PHE A 203 8.21 4.46 -15.44
CA PHE A 203 7.11 5.25 -14.91
C PHE A 203 6.99 5.12 -13.39
N SER A 204 7.04 3.90 -12.84
CA SER A 204 7.06 3.67 -11.39
C SER A 204 8.27 4.34 -10.72
N LEU A 205 9.45 4.24 -11.34
CA LEU A 205 10.68 4.86 -10.83
C LEU A 205 10.58 6.38 -10.82
N LYS A 206 9.98 6.99 -11.86
CA LYS A 206 9.75 8.44 -11.91
C LYS A 206 8.88 8.90 -10.74
N ILE A 207 7.82 8.16 -10.39
CA ILE A 207 6.96 8.47 -9.24
C ILE A 207 7.76 8.42 -7.93
N VAL A 208 8.60 7.40 -7.75
CA VAL A 208 9.42 7.25 -6.53
C VAL A 208 10.43 8.39 -6.40
N ILE A 209 11.08 8.80 -7.49
CA ILE A 209 12.14 9.82 -7.46
C ILE A 209 11.58 11.25 -7.37
N THR A 210 10.54 11.57 -8.12
CA THR A 210 10.06 12.96 -8.28
C THR A 210 8.87 13.28 -7.38
N GLY A 211 8.12 12.29 -6.90
CA GLY A 211 6.85 12.49 -6.21
C GLY A 211 5.75 13.12 -7.09
N GLU A 212 6.05 13.40 -8.37
CA GLU A 212 5.11 14.01 -9.31
C GLU A 212 4.29 12.91 -9.98
N ILE A 213 3.13 12.61 -9.38
CA ILE A 213 2.11 11.79 -10.03
C ILE A 213 1.42 12.67 -11.07
N GLU A 214 1.58 12.29 -12.33
CA GLU A 214 0.93 12.95 -13.45
C GLU A 214 -0.58 12.70 -13.37
N LEU A 215 -1.36 13.75 -13.12
CA LEU A 215 -2.81 13.67 -12.88
C LEU A 215 -3.58 13.51 -14.22
N LYS A 216 -3.37 12.37 -14.88
CA LYS A 216 -4.00 12.04 -16.17
C LYS A 216 -5.45 11.62 -16.00
N SER A 217 -6.29 12.03 -16.94
CA SER A 217 -7.70 11.62 -17.03
C SER A 217 -8.11 11.53 -18.50
N GLU A 218 -8.80 10.45 -18.87
CA GLU A 218 -9.46 10.32 -20.19
C GLU A 218 -10.73 11.15 -20.27
N LYS A 219 -11.30 11.51 -19.10
CA LYS A 219 -12.55 12.27 -18.97
C LYS A 219 -12.35 13.73 -18.56
N GLY A 220 -11.10 14.16 -18.39
CA GLY A 220 -10.76 15.52 -17.96
C GLY A 220 -11.09 15.80 -16.50
N ILE A 221 -11.08 14.78 -15.65
CA ILE A 221 -11.29 14.89 -14.20
C ILE A 221 -10.06 15.51 -13.53
N ASP A 222 -10.31 16.43 -12.60
CA ASP A 222 -9.25 17.07 -11.81
C ASP A 222 -8.99 16.30 -10.51
N TYR A 223 -7.81 15.69 -10.42
CA TYR A 223 -7.36 14.93 -9.25
C TYR A 223 -6.51 15.73 -8.26
N THR A 224 -6.32 17.04 -8.47
CA THR A 224 -5.46 17.87 -7.61
C THR A 224 -5.95 17.86 -6.16
N LYS A 225 -7.26 17.95 -5.94
CA LYS A 225 -7.84 17.91 -4.60
C LYS A 225 -7.60 16.57 -3.90
N LEU A 226 -7.76 15.46 -4.62
CA LEU A 226 -7.48 14.12 -4.09
C LEU A 226 -6.00 13.99 -3.70
N ARG A 227 -5.08 14.45 -4.57
CA ARG A 227 -3.65 14.51 -4.29
C ARG A 227 -3.35 15.30 -3.02
N ASP A 228 -3.92 16.49 -2.89
CA ASP A 228 -3.64 17.39 -1.76
C ASP A 228 -4.16 16.82 -0.44
N LEU A 229 -5.32 16.16 -0.45
CA LEU A 229 -5.87 15.46 0.72
C LEU A 229 -4.99 14.28 1.14
N LEU A 230 -4.55 13.46 0.18
CA LEU A 230 -3.66 12.34 0.44
C LEU A 230 -2.28 12.81 0.94
N ALA A 231 -1.72 13.86 0.33
CA ALA A 231 -0.48 14.49 0.78
C ALA A 231 -0.58 15.05 2.20
N ALA A 232 -1.75 15.57 2.58
CA ALA A 232 -2.03 16.07 3.92
C ALA A 232 -2.36 14.96 4.95
N GLY A 233 -2.38 13.68 4.55
CA GLY A 233 -2.74 12.55 5.42
C GLY A 233 -4.21 12.53 5.85
N LYS A 234 -5.07 13.20 5.07
CA LYS A 234 -6.51 13.34 5.31
C LYS A 234 -7.30 12.18 4.72
N TRP A 235 -7.09 10.98 5.25
CA TRP A 235 -7.55 9.72 4.65
C TRP A 235 -9.06 9.61 4.46
N GLU A 236 -9.85 10.03 5.46
CA GLU A 236 -11.31 9.99 5.39
C GLU A 236 -11.85 10.95 4.31
N GLU A 237 -11.30 12.17 4.25
CA GLU A 237 -11.69 13.16 3.24
C GLU A 237 -11.20 12.73 1.84
N ALA A 238 -10.04 12.08 1.74
CA ALA A 238 -9.52 11.53 0.50
C ALA A 238 -10.35 10.35 -0.03
N ASP A 239 -10.87 9.49 0.85
CA ASP A 239 -11.78 8.39 0.48
C ASP A 239 -13.11 8.93 -0.08
N GLN A 240 -13.68 9.95 0.58
CA GLN A 240 -14.87 10.65 0.10
C GLN A 240 -14.63 11.32 -1.26
N GLU A 241 -13.49 12.00 -1.44
CA GLU A 241 -13.13 12.61 -2.72
C GLU A 241 -12.91 11.53 -3.79
N THR A 242 -12.32 10.38 -3.44
CA THR A 242 -12.13 9.23 -4.34
C THR A 242 -13.46 8.74 -4.89
N ALA A 243 -14.45 8.49 -4.03
CA ALA A 243 -15.79 8.07 -4.47
C ALA A 243 -16.43 9.09 -5.42
N LYS A 244 -16.26 10.39 -5.13
CA LYS A 244 -16.77 11.48 -5.96
C LYS A 244 -16.12 11.52 -7.34
N VAL A 245 -14.79 11.56 -7.41
CA VAL A 245 -14.06 11.62 -8.70
C VAL A 245 -14.27 10.34 -9.53
N MET A 246 -14.49 9.19 -8.88
CA MET A 246 -14.86 7.96 -9.58
C MET A 246 -16.25 8.04 -10.22
N CYS A 247 -17.24 8.58 -9.50
CA CYS A 247 -18.57 8.82 -10.09
C CYS A 247 -18.48 9.80 -11.27
N GLN A 248 -17.66 10.85 -11.16
CA GLN A 248 -17.44 11.80 -12.26
C GLN A 248 -16.80 11.14 -13.48
N ALA A 249 -15.73 10.34 -13.29
CA ALA A 249 -15.07 9.61 -14.38
C ALA A 249 -16.01 8.60 -15.06
N ALA A 250 -16.95 8.01 -14.32
CA ALA A 250 -17.98 7.14 -14.86
C ALA A 250 -19.17 7.88 -15.51
N GLY A 251 -19.21 9.21 -15.45
CA GLY A 251 -20.34 10.02 -15.95
C GLY A 251 -21.60 9.92 -15.09
N ARG A 252 -21.45 9.60 -13.80
CA ARG A 252 -22.51 9.28 -12.84
C ARG A 252 -22.51 10.16 -11.59
N GLU A 253 -22.12 11.41 -11.78
CA GLU A 253 -22.03 12.38 -10.68
C GLU A 253 -23.39 12.63 -9.99
N LYS A 254 -24.51 12.46 -10.71
CA LYS A 254 -25.86 12.69 -10.16
C LYS A 254 -26.36 11.52 -9.31
N GLU A 255 -25.93 10.31 -9.63
CA GLU A 255 -26.34 9.08 -8.97
C GLU A 255 -25.54 8.86 -7.68
N GLY A 256 -24.26 9.27 -7.65
CA GLY A 256 -23.41 9.15 -6.47
C GLY A 256 -22.95 7.73 -6.14
N TYR A 257 -23.18 6.77 -7.04
CA TYR A 257 -22.68 5.40 -6.96
C TYR A 257 -22.42 4.82 -8.35
N LEU A 258 -21.55 3.81 -8.41
CA LEU A 258 -21.24 3.06 -9.63
C LEU A 258 -22.08 1.78 -9.71
N ASP A 259 -22.57 1.44 -10.90
CA ASP A 259 -23.11 0.11 -11.18
C ASP A 259 -22.09 -0.77 -11.92
N THR A 260 -22.44 -2.04 -12.09
CA THR A 260 -21.59 -3.02 -12.79
C THR A 260 -21.25 -2.60 -14.23
N ALA A 261 -22.15 -1.92 -14.94
CA ALA A 261 -21.91 -1.51 -16.32
C ALA A 261 -20.90 -0.36 -16.39
N SER A 262 -20.96 0.59 -15.45
CA SER A 262 -20.00 1.67 -15.30
C SER A 262 -18.63 1.18 -14.85
N ILE A 263 -18.57 0.20 -13.95
CA ILE A 263 -17.30 -0.41 -13.50
C ILE A 263 -16.62 -1.13 -14.67
N ASN A 264 -17.37 -1.90 -15.46
CA ASN A 264 -16.81 -2.64 -16.60
C ASN A 264 -16.27 -1.74 -17.73
N ASN A 265 -16.76 -0.50 -17.83
CA ASN A 265 -16.35 0.48 -18.83
C ASN A 265 -15.60 1.66 -18.23
N PHE A 266 -15.07 1.49 -17.01
CA PHE A 266 -14.41 2.59 -16.32
C PHE A 266 -13.10 2.96 -17.05
N PRO A 267 -12.81 4.26 -17.26
CA PRO A 267 -11.61 4.67 -17.97
C PRO A 267 -10.31 4.23 -17.28
N CYS A 268 -9.44 3.58 -18.04
CA CYS A 268 -8.24 2.94 -17.49
C CYS A 268 -7.25 3.95 -16.91
N GLU A 269 -7.06 5.10 -17.56
CA GLU A 269 -6.15 6.13 -17.03
C GLU A 269 -6.67 6.75 -15.73
N ASP A 270 -7.99 6.94 -15.60
CA ASP A 270 -8.61 7.49 -14.39
C ASP A 270 -8.44 6.56 -13.19
N VAL A 271 -8.69 5.23 -13.33
CA VAL A 271 -8.40 4.27 -12.25
C VAL A 271 -6.92 4.25 -11.91
N ARG A 272 -6.06 4.30 -12.94
CA ARG A 272 -4.62 4.26 -12.76
C ARG A 272 -4.12 5.47 -11.96
N THR A 273 -4.60 6.67 -12.27
CA THR A 273 -4.24 7.89 -11.53
C THR A 273 -4.69 7.81 -10.08
N ILE A 274 -5.93 7.38 -9.82
CA ILE A 274 -6.45 7.23 -8.45
C ILE A 274 -5.62 6.18 -7.67
N ASN A 275 -5.38 5.02 -8.28
CA ASN A 275 -4.59 3.95 -7.65
C ASN A 275 -3.16 4.42 -7.32
N GLN A 276 -2.53 5.16 -8.23
CA GLN A 276 -1.16 5.66 -8.01
C GLN A 276 -1.09 6.70 -6.89
N LEU A 277 -2.08 7.59 -6.80
CA LEU A 277 -2.18 8.55 -5.69
C LEU A 277 -2.29 7.81 -4.35
N TRP A 278 -3.20 6.86 -4.25
CA TRP A 278 -3.37 6.06 -3.03
C TRP A 278 -2.12 5.27 -2.68
N LEU A 279 -1.53 4.54 -3.63
CA LEU A 279 -0.30 3.77 -3.39
C LEU A 279 0.85 4.66 -2.93
N HIS A 280 1.04 5.83 -3.55
CA HIS A 280 2.17 6.68 -3.23
C HIS A 280 2.06 7.26 -1.82
N TYR A 281 0.91 7.87 -1.49
CA TYR A 281 0.75 8.53 -0.20
C TYR A 281 0.56 7.51 0.95
N SER A 282 -0.01 6.34 0.68
CA SER A 282 -0.16 5.26 1.67
C SER A 282 1.07 4.36 1.84
N LYS A 283 2.14 4.58 1.04
CA LYS A 283 3.34 3.71 1.00
C LYS A 283 3.02 2.27 0.57
N GLY A 284 2.14 2.14 -0.41
CA GLY A 284 1.72 0.85 -0.98
C GLY A 284 0.77 0.05 -0.11
N LYS A 285 0.26 0.64 0.98
CA LYS A 285 -0.69 -0.04 1.90
C LYS A 285 -2.12 0.00 1.38
N ASP A 286 -2.48 1.09 0.72
CA ASP A 286 -3.83 1.35 0.23
C ASP A 286 -3.78 1.62 -1.28
N GLY A 287 -4.77 1.07 -2.00
CA GLY A 287 -4.91 1.19 -3.44
C GLY A 287 -5.72 0.01 -4.00
N PHE A 288 -6.39 0.21 -5.13
CA PHE A 288 -7.17 -0.83 -5.80
C PHE A 288 -6.34 -2.05 -6.21
N SER A 289 -5.04 -1.88 -6.44
CA SER A 289 -4.15 -3.02 -6.73
C SER A 289 -3.74 -3.83 -5.49
N VAL A 290 -4.06 -3.36 -4.29
CA VAL A 290 -3.76 -4.05 -3.01
C VAL A 290 -4.94 -4.90 -2.53
N GLN A 291 -6.17 -4.53 -2.89
CA GLN A 291 -7.43 -5.19 -2.53
C GLN A 291 -7.71 -6.43 -3.38
#